data_AF-A0A820R393-F1
#
_entry.id   AF-A0A820R393-F1
#
_cell.length_a   1.000
_cell.length_b   1.000
_cell.length_c   1.000
_cell.angle_alpha   90.00
_cell.angle_beta   90.00
_cell.angle_gamma   90.00
#
_symmetry.space_group_name_H-M   'P 1'
#
loop_
_entity.id
_entity.type
_entity.pdbx_description
1 polymer ?
#
loop_
_entity_poly.entity_id
_entity_poly.type
_entity_poly.pdbx_seq_one_letter_code
_entity_poly.pdbx_strand_id
1 'polypeptide(L)'
;TLHPDRPYLRISNEYYRLRNTLVDCELFLIRILGFHFQFNHPNKYLLHYLDTLTKWMMITPSTPIKNNVNLIDIAMSILQDTYYDFTLIKDYSPQHIAIVIIYLLIKTYNLEIPGVTNDDEHINWM
;
A
#
# COMPACT_ATOMS: atom_id res chain seq x y z
N THR A 1 2.93 28.05 -1.79
CA THR A 1 4.25 27.97 -1.11
C THR A 1 4.00 27.78 0.38
N LEU A 2 4.85 27.03 1.10
CA LEU A 2 4.61 26.67 2.52
C LEU A 2 4.43 27.89 3.45
N HIS A 3 4.97 29.06 3.09
CA HIS A 3 4.74 30.34 3.76
C HIS A 3 4.57 31.45 2.70
N PRO A 4 3.34 31.96 2.48
CA PRO A 4 3.09 33.00 1.49
C PRO A 4 3.75 34.34 1.83
N ASP A 5 3.98 34.62 3.12
CA ASP A 5 4.52 35.91 3.59
C ASP A 5 6.05 35.95 3.69
N ARG A 6 6.74 34.84 3.40
CA ARG A 6 8.20 34.80 3.51
C ARG A 6 8.85 34.94 2.12
N PRO A 7 9.92 35.74 2.01
CA PRO A 7 10.69 35.80 0.78
C PRO A 7 11.36 34.45 0.51
N TYR A 8 11.58 34.14 -0.77
CA TYR A 8 12.31 32.95 -1.18
C TYR A 8 13.67 32.87 -0.48
N LEU A 9 14.10 31.65 -0.13
CA LEU A 9 15.39 31.41 0.49
C LEU A 9 16.49 31.85 -0.48
N ARG A 10 17.20 32.93 -0.12
CA ARG A 10 18.35 33.42 -0.90
C ARG A 10 19.53 32.45 -0.72
N ILE A 11 20.36 32.32 -1.75
CA ILE A 11 21.64 31.58 -1.67
C ILE A 11 22.56 32.38 -0.75
N SER A 12 22.46 32.10 0.53
CA SER A 12 23.19 32.73 1.61
C SER A 12 23.76 31.64 2.53
N ASN A 13 24.44 32.05 3.60
CA ASN A 13 24.98 31.13 4.60
C ASN A 13 23.91 30.17 5.16
N GLU A 14 22.66 30.63 5.30
CA GLU A 14 21.54 29.81 5.77
C GLU A 14 21.21 28.65 4.83
N TYR A 15 21.27 28.91 3.51
CA TYR A 15 21.08 27.87 2.50
C TYR A 15 22.19 26.80 2.59
N TYR A 16 23.45 27.24 2.68
CA TYR A 16 24.59 26.31 2.79
C TYR A 16 24.54 25.50 4.09
N ARG A 17 24.12 26.13 5.19
CA ARG A 17 23.91 25.45 6.48
C ARG A 17 22.84 24.36 6.36
N LEU A 18 21.68 24.68 5.79
CA LEU A 18 20.60 23.72 5.58
C LEU A 18 21.05 22.55 4.71
N ARG A 19 21.75 22.86 3.61
CA ARG A 19 22.30 21.84 2.71
C ARG A 19 23.24 20.88 3.45
N ASN A 20 24.16 21.41 4.24
CA ASN A 20 25.10 20.58 4.99
C ASN A 20 24.38 19.71 6.02
N THR A 21 23.43 20.28 6.77
CA THR A 21 22.63 19.50 7.72
C THR A 21 21.80 18.42 7.04
N LEU A 22 21.31 18.65 5.82
CA LEU A 22 20.57 17.64 5.06
C LEU A 22 21.47 16.46 4.68
N VAL A 23 22.69 16.74 4.20
CA VAL A 23 23.69 15.72 3.86
C VAL A 23 24.10 14.92 5.10
N ASP A 24 24.28 15.60 6.24
CA ASP A 24 24.60 14.94 7.51
C ASP A 24 23.45 14.03 7.98
N CYS A 25 22.20 14.51 7.88
CA CYS A 25 21.00 13.71 8.17
C CYS A 25 20.87 12.51 7.23
N GLU A 26 21.14 12.69 5.94
CA GLU A 26 21.11 11.61 4.95
C GLU A 26 22.13 10.52 5.33
N LEU A 27 23.38 10.89 5.56
CA LEU A 27 24.43 9.94 5.96
C LEU A 27 24.08 9.22 7.28
N PHE A 28 23.49 9.95 8.23
CA PHE A 28 23.02 9.38 9.49
C PHE A 28 21.93 8.33 9.28
N LEU A 29 20.91 8.62 8.47
CA LEU A 29 19.83 7.68 8.16
C LEU A 29 20.35 6.43 7.43
N ILE A 30 21.26 6.60 6.49
CA ILE A 30 21.89 5.49 5.76
C ILE A 30 22.65 4.56 6.71
N ARG A 31 23.36 5.12 7.69
CA ARG A 31 24.06 4.34 8.72
C ARG A 31 23.10 3.57 9.63
N ILE A 32 21.97 4.17 10.02
CA ILE A 32 20.93 3.47 10.80
C ILE A 32 20.36 2.29 10.02
N LEU A 33 20.13 2.47 8.71
CA LEU A 33 19.64 1.42 7.82
C LEU A 33 20.71 0.38 7.45
N GLY A 34 21.94 0.53 7.93
CA GLY A 34 23.04 -0.40 7.64
C GLY A 34 23.39 -0.50 6.16
N PHE A 35 23.14 0.57 5.37
CA PHE A 35 23.31 0.57 3.92
C PHE A 35 22.44 -0.45 3.17
N HIS A 36 21.37 -0.96 3.80
CA HIS A 36 20.39 -1.85 3.17
C HIS A 36 19.23 -1.06 2.57
N PHE A 37 19.29 -0.81 1.26
CA PHE A 37 18.25 -0.07 0.52
C PHE A 37 17.32 -0.96 -0.32
N GLN A 38 17.50 -2.27 -0.26
CA GLN A 38 16.68 -3.20 -1.01
C GLN A 38 15.53 -3.69 -0.15
N PHE A 39 14.31 -3.28 -0.50
CA PHE A 39 13.10 -3.68 0.18
C PHE A 39 12.02 -4.00 -0.84
N ASN A 40 11.33 -5.10 -0.61
CA ASN A 40 10.21 -5.52 -1.45
C ASN A 40 8.94 -4.86 -0.92
N HIS A 41 8.29 -4.07 -1.76
CA HIS A 41 7.05 -3.42 -1.39
C HIS A 41 5.83 -4.32 -1.62
N PRO A 42 4.82 -4.29 -0.73
CA PRO A 42 3.54 -4.97 -0.94
C PRO A 42 2.81 -4.47 -2.19
N ASN A 43 3.03 -3.21 -2.61
CA ASN A 43 2.41 -2.61 -3.80
C ASN A 43 2.63 -3.47 -5.06
N LYS A 44 3.82 -4.05 -5.21
CA LYS A 44 4.16 -4.89 -6.37
C LYS A 44 3.26 -6.12 -6.44
N TYR A 45 3.11 -6.81 -5.32
CA TYR A 45 2.29 -8.03 -5.24
C TYR A 45 0.80 -7.72 -5.35
N LEU A 46 0.35 -6.65 -4.68
CA LEU A 46 -1.04 -6.21 -4.72
C LEU A 46 -1.52 -5.96 -6.15
N LEU A 47 -0.73 -5.26 -6.96
CA LEU A 47 -1.08 -5.00 -8.37
C LEU A 47 -1.18 -6.28 -9.20
N HIS A 48 -0.23 -7.22 -9.03
CA HIS A 48 -0.28 -8.50 -9.75
C HIS A 48 -1.52 -9.33 -9.38
N TYR A 49 -1.91 -9.32 -8.10
CA TYR A 49 -3.09 -10.03 -7.64
C TYR A 49 -4.38 -9.36 -8.11
N LEU A 50 -4.47 -8.03 -8.06
CA LEU A 50 -5.64 -7.28 -8.54
C LEU A 50 -5.83 -7.39 -10.06
N ASP A 51 -4.75 -7.37 -10.85
CA ASP A 51 -4.84 -7.59 -12.30
C ASP A 51 -5.39 -8.99 -12.61
N THR A 52 -4.89 -10.02 -11.91
CA THR A 52 -5.40 -11.39 -12.04
C THR A 52 -6.88 -11.48 -11.64
N LEU A 53 -7.25 -10.86 -10.52
CA LEU A 53 -8.62 -10.86 -10.01
C LEU A 53 -9.58 -10.10 -10.93
N THR A 54 -9.17 -8.97 -11.49
CA THR A 54 -9.96 -8.20 -12.46
C THR A 54 -10.22 -9.03 -13.72
N LYS A 55 -9.18 -9.72 -14.22
CA LYS A 55 -9.33 -10.65 -15.36
C LYS A 55 -10.30 -11.78 -15.05
N TRP A 56 -10.25 -12.34 -13.84
CA TRP A 56 -11.17 -13.40 -13.40
C TRP A 56 -12.63 -12.91 -13.32
N MET A 57 -12.87 -11.72 -12.75
CA MET A 57 -14.22 -11.16 -12.66
C MET A 57 -14.80 -10.77 -14.02
N MET A 58 -13.97 -10.33 -14.98
CA MET A 58 -14.41 -10.02 -16.35
C MET A 58 -14.88 -11.25 -17.14
N ILE A 59 -14.47 -12.45 -16.74
CA ILE A 59 -14.86 -13.71 -17.41
C ILE A 59 -16.28 -14.15 -17.01
N THR A 60 -16.81 -13.67 -15.88
CA THR A 60 -18.10 -14.12 -15.36
C THR A 60 -19.21 -13.08 -15.64
N PRO A 61 -20.25 -13.41 -16.42
CA PRO A 61 -21.29 -12.45 -16.80
C PRO A 61 -22.30 -12.12 -15.69
N SER A 62 -22.20 -12.74 -14.50
CA SER A 62 -23.20 -12.65 -13.42
C SER A 62 -22.95 -11.57 -12.39
N THR A 63 -21.75 -10.98 -12.31
CA THR A 63 -21.46 -9.91 -11.34
C THR A 63 -21.56 -8.55 -12.02
N PRO A 64 -22.62 -7.76 -11.76
CA PRO A 64 -22.71 -6.41 -12.31
C PRO A 64 -21.72 -5.55 -11.53
N ILE A 65 -20.51 -5.36 -12.04
CA ILE A 65 -19.64 -4.26 -11.61
C ILE A 65 -20.28 -2.98 -12.18
N LYS A 66 -21.41 -2.61 -11.59
CA LYS A 66 -22.27 -1.49 -12.00
C LYS A 66 -21.80 -0.16 -11.41
N ASN A 67 -20.72 -0.17 -10.64
CA ASN A 67 -20.21 0.98 -9.95
C ASN A 67 -18.82 1.32 -10.47
N ASN A 68 -18.65 2.58 -10.89
CA ASN A 68 -17.41 3.23 -11.33
C ASN A 68 -16.36 3.34 -10.21
N VAL A 69 -16.24 2.31 -9.39
CA VAL A 69 -15.38 2.28 -8.22
C VAL A 69 -14.14 1.51 -8.62
N ASN A 70 -13.03 2.24 -8.77
CA ASN A 70 -11.74 1.65 -9.04
C ASN A 70 -11.30 0.85 -7.79
N LEU A 71 -11.59 -0.46 -7.78
CA LEU A 71 -11.15 -1.39 -6.73
C LEU A 71 -9.64 -1.28 -6.46
N ILE A 72 -8.88 -0.97 -7.51
CA ILE A 72 -7.44 -0.73 -7.45
C ILE A 72 -7.11 0.49 -6.57
N ASP A 73 -7.80 1.61 -6.78
CA ASP A 73 -7.52 2.86 -6.04
C ASP A 73 -7.84 2.70 -4.55
N ILE A 74 -8.90 1.96 -4.22
CA ILE A 74 -9.27 1.68 -2.82
C ILE A 74 -8.28 0.72 -2.19
N ALA A 75 -7.91 -0.37 -2.87
CA ALA A 75 -6.93 -1.30 -2.36
C ALA A 75 -5.57 -0.62 -2.12
N MET A 76 -5.17 0.29 -3.03
CA MET A 76 -3.95 1.09 -2.88
C MET A 76 -4.06 2.11 -1.74
N SER A 77 -5.24 2.69 -1.50
CA SER A 77 -5.50 3.60 -0.36
C SER A 77 -5.40 2.85 0.97
N ILE A 78 -6.05 1.68 1.07
CA ILE A 78 -5.94 0.81 2.26
C ILE A 78 -4.48 0.39 2.47
N LEU A 79 -3.74 0.11 1.40
CA LEU A 79 -2.32 -0.21 1.51
C LEU A 79 -1.49 0.98 2.03
N GLN A 80 -1.82 2.22 1.65
CA GLN A 80 -1.18 3.41 2.23
C GLN A 80 -1.38 3.50 3.73
N ASP A 81 -2.57 3.14 4.23
CA ASP A 81 -2.87 3.13 5.66
C ASP A 81 -1.97 2.15 6.42
N THR A 82 -1.59 1.02 5.80
CA THR A 82 -0.68 0.05 6.42
C THR A 82 0.74 0.57 6.63
N TYR A 83 1.18 1.60 5.88
CA TYR A 83 2.52 2.17 6.05
C TYR A 83 2.65 3.08 7.28
N TYR A 84 1.54 3.51 7.89
CA TYR A 84 1.60 4.25 9.14
C TYR A 84 1.96 3.36 10.34
N ASP A 85 1.66 2.06 10.28
CA ASP A 85 2.05 1.10 11.30
C ASP A 85 3.31 0.33 10.89
N PHE A 86 4.43 0.70 11.50
CA PHE A 86 5.73 0.07 11.24
C PHE A 86 5.78 -1.40 11.67
N THR A 87 4.95 -1.83 12.63
CA THR A 87 4.96 -3.22 13.12
C THR A 87 4.51 -4.19 12.04
N LEU A 88 3.46 -3.83 11.30
CA LEU A 88 2.89 -4.66 10.26
C LEU A 88 3.86 -4.93 9.10
N ILE A 89 4.63 -3.92 8.69
CA ILE A 89 5.61 -4.06 7.60
C ILE A 89 6.85 -4.83 8.05
N LYS A 90 7.23 -4.70 9.32
CA LYS A 90 8.39 -5.38 9.88
C LYS A 90 8.14 -6.88 10.10
N ASP A 91 6.96 -7.23 10.60
CA ASP A 91 6.69 -8.57 11.10
C ASP A 91 6.14 -9.51 10.01
N TYR A 92 5.55 -8.97 8.94
CA TYR A 92 4.89 -9.75 7.89
C TYR A 92 5.54 -9.59 6.52
N SER A 93 5.50 -10.67 5.73
CA SER A 93 6.02 -10.60 4.37
C SER A 93 5.09 -9.76 3.46
N PRO A 94 5.65 -9.03 2.46
CA PRO A 94 4.87 -8.16 1.58
C PRO A 94 3.73 -8.86 0.82
N GLN A 95 3.87 -10.16 0.56
CA GLN A 95 2.85 -10.97 -0.12
C GLN A 95 1.62 -11.19 0.78
N HIS A 96 1.84 -11.49 2.07
CA HIS A 96 0.75 -11.70 3.02
C HIS A 96 -0.04 -10.41 3.22
N ILE A 97 0.65 -9.28 3.36
CA ILE A 97 0.02 -7.96 3.48
C ILE A 97 -0.90 -7.69 2.26
N ALA A 98 -0.40 -7.96 1.05
CA ALA A 98 -1.19 -7.78 -0.17
C ALA A 98 -2.45 -8.67 -0.21
N ILE A 99 -2.35 -9.94 0.21
CA ILE A 99 -3.50 -10.86 0.27
C ILE A 99 -4.52 -10.41 1.32
N VAL A 100 -4.07 -9.99 2.50
CA VAL A 100 -4.96 -9.50 3.57
C VAL A 100 -5.75 -8.28 3.12
N ILE A 101 -5.13 -7.37 2.38
CA ILE A 101 -5.80 -6.19 1.83
C ILE A 101 -6.87 -6.58 0.81
N ILE A 102 -6.59 -7.57 -0.05
CA ILE A 102 -7.57 -8.09 -1.00
C ILE A 102 -8.72 -8.78 -0.26
N TYR A 103 -8.42 -9.58 0.75
CA TYR A 103 -9.43 -10.23 1.58
C TYR A 103 -10.32 -9.20 2.27
N LEU A 104 -9.72 -8.14 2.83
CA LEU A 104 -10.46 -7.04 3.44
C LEU A 104 -11.35 -6.33 2.42
N LEU A 105 -10.84 -6.06 1.21
CA LEU A 105 -11.59 -5.45 0.12
C LEU A 105 -12.80 -6.31 -0.29
N ILE A 106 -12.61 -7.62 -0.40
CA ILE A 106 -13.68 -8.55 -0.78
C ILE A 106 -14.76 -8.59 0.30
N LYS A 107 -14.37 -8.60 1.58
CA LYS A 107 -15.31 -8.57 2.71
C LYS A 107 -16.05 -7.23 2.82
N THR A 108 -15.41 -6.10 2.56
CA THR A 108 -16.05 -4.77 2.65
C THR A 108 -17.01 -4.49 1.50
N TYR A 109 -16.67 -4.94 0.29
CA TYR A 109 -17.50 -4.74 -0.90
C TYR A 109 -18.46 -5.91 -1.18
N ASN A 110 -18.48 -6.93 -0.30
CA ASN A 110 -19.26 -8.16 -0.45
C ASN A 110 -19.14 -8.77 -1.86
N LEU A 111 -17.90 -8.83 -2.36
CA LEU A 111 -17.60 -9.35 -3.70
C LEU A 111 -17.65 -10.88 -3.66
N GLU A 112 -18.46 -11.48 -4.52
CA GLU A 112 -18.48 -12.93 -4.72
C GLU A 112 -17.35 -13.32 -5.68
N ILE A 113 -16.39 -14.10 -5.20
CA ILE A 113 -15.31 -14.62 -6.04
C ILE A 113 -15.87 -15.84 -6.79
N PRO A 114 -15.85 -15.87 -8.14
CA PRO A 114 -16.34 -17.00 -8.89
C PRO A 114 -15.47 -18.24 -8.62
N GLY A 115 -16.11 -19.34 -8.22
CA GLY A 115 -15.45 -20.62 -7.94
C GLY A 115 -15.19 -20.90 -6.46
N VAL A 116 -15.48 -19.96 -5.56
CA VAL A 116 -15.59 -20.27 -4.13
C VAL A 116 -17.05 -20.63 -3.86
N THR A 117 -17.39 -21.92 -3.90
CA THR A 117 -18.60 -22.36 -3.20
C THR A 117 -18.37 -22.07 -1.73
N ASN A 118 -19.24 -21.25 -1.13
CA ASN A 118 -19.26 -21.03 0.31
C ASN A 118 -19.75 -22.32 1.01
N ASP A 119 -19.03 -23.43 0.84
CA ASP A 119 -19.29 -24.70 1.53
C ASP A 119 -18.80 -24.66 3.00
N ASP A 120 -18.46 -23.47 3.50
CA ASP A 120 -18.04 -23.23 4.88
C ASP A 120 -19.21 -22.91 5.84
N GLU A 121 -20.46 -23.20 5.48
CA GLU A 121 -21.58 -23.21 6.44
C GLU A 121 -21.51 -24.38 7.46
N HIS A 122 -20.49 -25.25 7.40
CA HIS A 122 -20.33 -26.36 8.34
C HIS A 122 -18.93 -26.47 9.00
N ILE A 123 -18.36 -25.35 9.45
CA ILE A 123 -17.34 -25.40 10.51
C ILE A 123 -17.96 -24.86 11.80
N ASN A 124 -18.94 -25.62 12.29
CA ASN A 124 -19.41 -25.56 13.66
C ASN A 124 -18.38 -26.31 14.53
N TRP A 125 -17.42 -25.59 15.12
CA TRP A 125 -16.75 -26.08 16.33
C TRP A 125 -17.31 -25.34 17.54
N MET A 126 -18.51 -25.77 17.93
CA MET A 126 -18.96 -25.77 19.32
C MET A 126 -19.74 -27.05 19.56
#